data_AF-A0A4Q4VUU5-F1
#
_entry.id   AF-A0A4Q4VUU5-F1
#
_cell.length_a   1.000
_cell.length_b   1.000
_cell.length_c   1.000
_cell.angle_alpha   90.00
_cell.angle_beta   90.00
_cell.angle_gamma   90.00
#
_symmetry.space_group_name_H-M   'P 1'
#
loop_
_entity.id
_entity.type
_entity.pdbx_description
1 polymer ?
#
loop_
_entity_poly.entity_id
_entity_poly.type
_entity_poly.pdbx_seq_one_letter_code
_entity_poly.pdbx_strand_id
1 'polypeptide(L)'
;MDSVMARIAKFEEESERDDMNFTQVLKNKFNPWRISELDILSVALLGPPPSPSISSQLGFLPESAHGLSPDEITASVLEWNGIQQRVRNSAYKTIPYMLRRRNIAERRRDERLDLREALKNCRSLADLERVIMPFVQTPTGRALVADQCSRIGQTCMVLHSKDPSVAPAILSFLNNLIINLRAQNLQVSQGLEAICVKLSLECGSFIAARRYIEACDNGEFQATKLDDRLDIMSTVLKTLDGFLPNPAGAHNSTDVTQQLLEIYGLLTSWDPGQELARPPMRHFYRKDYRTHLLYLMCLARLGAFRTMWYQWHMDLEKPPEWVVVTSGKSKGNHKGADGEDGVVPGEIHNGKLQEVGGTEIQEALAGVYAKALLRWRGATNHAEVLLRCVEFNNTSDNFEQNRQLEIETIIRLGESRSEAVLADDPRRASPEEYGGEIAEIFSNRNIRDALAGLQELLSRIVASNDSDHEATRR
;
A
#
# COMPACT_ATOMS: atom_id res chain seq x y z
N MET A 1 27.95 -62.59 13.77
CA MET A 1 26.71 -62.07 14.38
C MET A 1 26.82 -60.58 14.72
N ASP A 2 28.01 -60.11 15.12
CA ASP A 2 28.26 -58.72 15.55
C ASP A 2 27.88 -57.63 14.53
N SER A 3 28.04 -57.90 13.24
CA SER A 3 27.65 -56.97 12.16
C SER A 3 26.13 -56.77 12.03
N VAL A 4 25.32 -57.80 12.34
CA VAL A 4 23.86 -57.71 12.28
C VAL A 4 23.33 -56.96 13.50
N MET A 5 23.89 -57.24 14.69
CA MET A 5 23.52 -56.54 15.93
C MET A 5 23.88 -55.06 15.87
N ALA A 6 25.04 -54.70 15.31
CA ALA A 6 25.42 -53.30 15.09
C ALA A 6 24.46 -52.57 14.12
N ARG A 7 23.95 -53.25 13.09
CA ARG A 7 22.96 -52.69 12.16
C ARG A 7 21.59 -52.51 12.79
N ILE A 8 21.18 -53.43 13.66
CA ILE A 8 19.91 -53.33 14.42
C ILE A 8 19.99 -52.16 15.40
N ALA A 9 21.06 -52.06 16.18
CA ALA A 9 21.27 -50.96 17.12
C ALA A 9 21.21 -49.58 16.42
N LYS A 10 21.88 -49.46 15.26
CA LYS A 10 21.82 -48.23 14.45
C LYS A 10 20.41 -47.93 13.94
N PHE A 11 19.65 -48.95 13.54
CA PHE A 11 18.27 -48.79 13.10
C PHE A 11 17.37 -48.31 14.22
N GLU A 12 17.52 -48.86 15.43
CA GLU A 12 16.74 -48.49 16.61
C GLU A 12 17.03 -47.05 17.01
N GLU A 13 18.30 -46.65 17.04
CA GLU A 13 18.70 -45.28 17.33
C GLU A 13 18.13 -44.27 16.30
N GLU A 14 18.18 -44.60 15.01
CA GLU A 14 17.55 -43.79 13.95
C GLU A 14 16.03 -43.70 14.14
N SER A 15 15.37 -44.81 14.49
CA SER A 15 13.92 -44.86 14.68
C SER A 15 13.47 -44.04 15.89
N GLU A 16 14.19 -44.13 17.01
CA GLU A 16 13.91 -43.36 18.22
C GLU A 16 14.08 -41.86 17.96
N ARG A 17 15.14 -41.47 17.26
CA ARG A 17 15.38 -40.09 16.85
C ARG A 17 14.26 -39.56 15.94
N ASP A 18 13.87 -40.33 14.93
CA ASP A 18 12.78 -39.98 14.01
C ASP A 18 11.45 -39.80 14.73
N ASP A 19 11.13 -40.68 15.70
CA ASP A 19 9.90 -40.58 16.48
C ASP A 19 9.95 -39.42 17.49
N MET A 20 11.11 -39.10 18.06
CA MET A 20 11.29 -37.89 18.88
C MET A 20 11.06 -36.63 18.07
N ASN A 21 11.66 -36.52 16.88
CA ASN A 21 11.48 -35.40 15.96
C ASN A 21 10.00 -35.24 15.59
N PHE A 22 9.34 -36.33 15.17
CA PHE A 22 7.93 -36.28 14.83
C PHE A 22 7.06 -35.90 16.03
N THR A 23 7.38 -36.40 17.23
CA THR A 23 6.68 -36.02 18.46
C THR A 23 6.86 -34.52 18.75
N GLN A 24 8.02 -33.94 18.48
CA GLN A 24 8.27 -32.51 18.62
C GLN A 24 7.46 -31.68 17.61
N VAL A 25 7.34 -32.15 16.36
CA VAL A 25 6.43 -31.55 15.36
C VAL A 25 4.96 -31.69 15.79
N LEU A 26 4.60 -32.78 16.46
CA LEU A 26 3.25 -32.97 16.98
C LEU A 26 2.93 -32.09 18.20
N LYS A 27 3.92 -31.81 19.07
CA LYS A 27 3.75 -30.96 20.27
C LYS A 27 3.24 -29.57 19.92
N ASN A 28 3.77 -28.98 18.84
CA ASN A 28 3.27 -27.71 18.32
C ASN A 28 2.33 -27.97 17.14
N LYS A 29 1.06 -27.62 17.33
CA LYS A 29 0.01 -27.85 16.33
C LYS A 29 0.27 -27.11 15.00
N PHE A 30 0.95 -25.98 15.06
CA PHE A 30 1.27 -25.15 13.90
C PHE A 30 2.77 -25.05 13.67
N ASN A 31 3.44 -26.15 13.98
CA ASN A 31 4.84 -26.29 13.65
C ASN A 31 5.02 -26.10 12.13
N PRO A 32 5.82 -25.11 11.68
CA PRO A 32 5.98 -24.82 10.26
C PRO A 32 6.53 -26.02 9.49
N TRP A 33 7.19 -26.96 10.16
CA TRP A 33 7.78 -28.13 9.52
C TRP A 33 6.80 -29.27 9.28
N ARG A 34 5.50 -29.13 9.57
CA ARG A 34 4.50 -30.16 9.27
C ARG A 34 4.42 -30.46 7.77
N ILE A 35 4.16 -31.72 7.43
CA ILE A 35 3.90 -32.15 6.06
C ILE A 35 2.59 -31.52 5.56
N SER A 36 2.72 -30.67 4.54
CA SER A 36 1.63 -30.11 3.75
C SER A 36 1.40 -30.94 2.47
N GLU A 37 0.28 -30.67 1.79
CA GLU A 37 -0.01 -31.25 0.47
C GLU A 37 1.00 -30.85 -0.59
N LEU A 38 1.47 -29.60 -0.53
CA LEU A 38 2.47 -29.08 -1.44
C LEU A 38 3.79 -29.82 -1.27
N ASP A 39 4.20 -30.20 -0.06
CA ASP A 39 5.42 -30.99 0.12
C ASP A 39 5.30 -32.38 -0.53
N ILE A 40 4.13 -33.01 -0.40
CA ILE A 40 3.88 -34.32 -1.02
C ILE A 40 3.92 -34.19 -2.55
N LEU A 41 3.30 -33.13 -3.09
CA LEU A 41 3.28 -32.85 -4.51
C LEU A 41 4.70 -32.52 -5.04
N SER A 42 5.46 -31.70 -4.32
CA SER A 42 6.85 -31.37 -4.64
C SER A 42 7.71 -32.62 -4.70
N VAL A 43 7.62 -33.51 -3.69
CA VAL A 43 8.34 -34.80 -3.70
C VAL A 43 7.86 -35.71 -4.83
N ALA A 44 6.58 -35.66 -5.21
CA ALA A 44 6.05 -36.46 -6.32
C ALA A 44 6.54 -35.97 -7.69
N LEU A 45 6.65 -34.66 -7.88
CA LEU A 45 7.02 -34.04 -9.16
C LEU A 45 8.53 -33.93 -9.35
N LEU A 46 9.24 -33.49 -8.30
CA LEU A 46 10.67 -33.18 -8.36
C LEU A 46 11.55 -34.29 -7.77
N GLY A 47 10.93 -35.26 -7.11
CA GLY A 47 11.64 -36.24 -6.29
C GLY A 47 12.02 -35.66 -4.91
N PRO A 48 12.38 -36.54 -3.96
CA PRO A 48 12.89 -36.10 -2.68
C PRO A 48 14.30 -35.47 -2.84
N PRO A 49 14.59 -34.35 -2.17
CA PRO A 49 15.89 -33.71 -2.23
C PRO A 49 16.98 -34.62 -1.61
N PRO A 50 18.23 -34.54 -2.08
CA PRO A 50 19.35 -35.22 -1.44
C PRO A 50 19.47 -34.76 0.03
N SER A 51 19.81 -35.69 0.92
CA SER A 51 19.86 -35.41 2.36
C SER A 51 20.81 -34.23 2.63
N PRO A 52 20.35 -33.10 3.19
CA PRO A 52 21.24 -32.05 3.62
C PRO A 52 22.04 -32.59 4.80
N SER A 53 23.35 -32.41 4.75
CA SER A 53 24.21 -32.56 5.92
C SER A 53 23.95 -31.36 6.85
N ILE A 54 22.75 -31.29 7.47
CA ILE A 54 22.51 -30.36 8.57
C ILE A 54 23.33 -30.90 9.73
N SER A 55 24.56 -30.39 9.81
CA SER A 55 25.53 -30.67 10.86
C SER A 55 24.86 -30.55 12.23
N SER A 56 24.64 -31.69 12.89
CA SER A 56 24.92 -32.05 14.31
C SER A 56 24.93 -30.98 15.43
N GLN A 57 24.48 -29.76 15.20
CA GLN A 57 24.42 -28.70 16.20
C GLN A 57 22.97 -28.54 16.63
N LEU A 58 22.71 -29.19 17.76
CA LEU A 58 21.53 -29.10 18.61
C LEU A 58 20.28 -29.83 18.11
N GLY A 59 19.82 -30.80 18.92
CA GLY A 59 18.53 -31.50 18.80
C GLY A 59 17.32 -30.60 19.06
N PHE A 60 17.34 -29.41 18.48
CA PHE A 60 16.30 -28.41 18.57
C PHE A 60 15.77 -28.14 17.17
N LEU A 61 14.46 -28.27 17.06
CA LEU A 61 13.71 -28.01 15.85
C LEU A 61 13.80 -26.50 15.56
N PRO A 62 14.35 -26.09 14.39
CA PRO A 62 14.51 -24.69 14.06
C PRO A 62 13.17 -23.98 14.12
N GLU A 63 13.15 -22.77 14.67
CA GLU A 63 11.89 -22.06 14.92
C GLU A 63 11.25 -21.53 13.61
N SER A 64 11.97 -21.51 12.49
CA SER A 64 11.49 -20.97 11.20
C SER A 64 12.20 -21.52 9.97
N ALA A 65 11.53 -21.51 8.82
CA ALA A 65 12.08 -21.86 7.51
C ALA A 65 12.81 -20.73 6.78
N HIS A 66 13.13 -19.62 7.45
CA HIS A 66 13.72 -18.43 6.82
C HIS A 66 15.09 -18.70 6.18
N GLY A 67 15.32 -18.16 4.98
CA GLY A 67 16.60 -18.22 4.28
C GLY A 67 16.95 -19.59 3.67
N LEU A 68 16.05 -20.56 3.76
CA LEU A 68 16.24 -21.89 3.17
C LEU A 68 15.71 -21.93 1.74
N SER A 69 16.46 -22.62 0.87
CA SER A 69 16.00 -22.99 -0.46
C SER A 69 14.83 -23.99 -0.39
N PRO A 70 13.99 -24.10 -1.45
CA PRO A 70 12.88 -25.06 -1.49
C PRO A 70 13.29 -26.51 -1.22
N ASP A 71 14.47 -26.90 -1.67
CA ASP A 71 15.03 -28.24 -1.43
C ASP A 71 15.41 -28.45 0.04
N GLU A 72 15.99 -27.43 0.68
CA GLU A 72 16.32 -27.46 2.11
C GLU A 72 15.06 -27.48 2.99
N ILE A 73 14.01 -26.75 2.59
CA ILE A 73 12.71 -26.79 3.26
C ILE A 73 12.13 -28.20 3.17
N THR A 74 12.06 -28.76 1.96
CA THR A 74 11.51 -30.10 1.73
C THR A 74 12.31 -31.15 2.50
N ALA A 75 13.64 -31.05 2.50
CA ALA A 75 14.49 -31.95 3.25
C ALA A 75 14.29 -31.84 4.77
N SER A 76 14.17 -30.62 5.30
CA SER A 76 13.88 -30.36 6.70
C SER A 76 12.51 -30.92 7.11
N VAL A 77 11.49 -30.80 6.25
CA VAL A 77 10.18 -31.43 6.47
C VAL A 77 10.30 -32.94 6.57
N LEU A 78 11.06 -33.59 5.69
CA LEU A 78 11.29 -35.04 5.77
C LEU A 78 12.02 -35.43 7.07
N GLU A 79 12.99 -34.64 7.50
CA GLU A 79 13.75 -34.88 8.72
C GLU A 79 12.92 -34.72 10.00
N TRP A 80 12.26 -33.59 10.16
CA TRP A 80 11.53 -33.28 11.37
C TRP A 80 10.24 -34.10 11.51
N ASN A 81 9.67 -34.60 10.41
CA ASN A 81 8.54 -35.53 10.48
C ASN A 81 8.96 -37.00 10.65
N GLY A 82 10.25 -37.26 10.91
CA GLY A 82 10.76 -38.61 11.13
C GLY A 82 10.55 -39.53 9.93
N ILE A 83 10.78 -39.00 8.72
CA ILE A 83 10.82 -39.78 7.48
C ILE A 83 12.24 -40.33 7.36
N GLN A 84 12.39 -41.63 7.49
CA GLN A 84 13.71 -42.27 7.57
C GLN A 84 14.60 -41.96 6.37
N GLN A 85 15.89 -41.68 6.62
CA GLN A 85 16.83 -41.31 5.55
C GLN A 85 16.87 -42.33 4.41
N ARG A 86 16.81 -43.63 4.73
CA ARG A 86 16.80 -44.74 3.74
C ARG A 86 15.61 -44.74 2.78
N VAL A 87 14.49 -44.09 3.12
CA VAL A 87 13.32 -44.01 2.23
C VAL A 87 13.31 -42.73 1.40
N ARG A 88 14.10 -41.71 1.77
CA ARG A 88 14.21 -40.40 1.09
C ARG A 88 14.89 -40.47 -0.28
N ASN A 89 15.33 -41.65 -0.71
CA ASN A 89 16.01 -41.82 -2.00
C ASN A 89 15.02 -42.11 -3.14
N SER A 90 13.73 -42.22 -2.83
CA SER A 90 12.69 -42.59 -3.79
C SER A 90 11.35 -41.97 -3.41
N ALA A 91 10.74 -41.22 -4.34
CA ALA A 91 9.41 -40.64 -4.16
C ALA A 91 8.36 -41.72 -3.82
N TYR A 92 8.43 -42.88 -4.48
CA TYR A 92 7.54 -44.03 -4.25
C TYR A 92 7.53 -44.52 -2.80
N LYS A 93 8.68 -44.43 -2.11
CA LYS A 93 8.79 -44.83 -0.69
C LYS A 93 8.52 -43.66 0.25
N THR A 94 8.93 -42.45 -0.13
CA THR A 94 8.81 -41.25 0.71
C THR A 94 7.35 -40.83 0.89
N ILE A 95 6.57 -40.79 -0.20
CA ILE A 95 5.18 -40.31 -0.20
C ILE A 95 4.27 -41.10 0.76
N PRO A 96 4.28 -42.46 0.77
CA PRO A 96 3.49 -43.22 1.74
C PRO A 96 3.81 -42.89 3.21
N TYR A 97 5.08 -42.65 3.54
CA TYR A 97 5.47 -42.24 4.89
C TYR A 97 4.96 -40.84 5.21
N MET A 98 5.06 -39.90 4.27
CA MET A 98 4.54 -38.54 4.43
C MET A 98 3.02 -38.54 4.68
N LEU A 99 2.27 -39.30 3.88
CA LEU A 99 0.82 -39.46 4.03
C LEU A 99 0.45 -40.07 5.39
N ARG A 100 1.20 -41.09 5.85
CA ARG A 100 0.97 -41.70 7.17
C ARG A 100 1.17 -40.71 8.31
N ARG A 101 2.28 -39.96 8.29
CA ARG A 101 2.60 -38.96 9.33
C ARG A 101 1.55 -37.83 9.34
N ARG A 102 1.12 -37.36 8.16
CA ARG A 102 0.02 -36.40 8.02
C ARG A 102 -1.28 -36.90 8.64
N ASN A 103 -1.72 -38.12 8.30
CA ASN A 103 -2.95 -38.72 8.85
C ASN A 103 -2.93 -38.82 10.39
N ILE A 104 -1.78 -39.08 11.00
CA ILE A 104 -1.64 -39.13 12.46
C ILE A 104 -1.81 -37.73 13.06
N ALA A 105 -1.22 -36.72 12.44
CA ALA A 105 -1.31 -35.33 12.90
C ALA A 105 -2.74 -34.77 12.82
N GLU A 106 -3.54 -35.22 11.85
CA GLU A 106 -4.90 -34.71 11.61
C GLU A 106 -5.95 -35.22 12.60
N ARG A 107 -5.73 -36.32 13.32
CA ARG A 107 -6.74 -36.98 14.20
C ARG A 107 -6.96 -36.35 15.59
N ARG A 108 -6.26 -35.27 15.97
CA ARG A 108 -6.24 -34.71 17.34
C ARG A 108 -6.60 -33.21 17.44
N ARG A 109 -7.77 -32.75 16.97
CA ARG A 109 -8.04 -31.31 16.72
C ARG A 109 -9.01 -30.62 17.69
N ASP A 110 -8.64 -29.42 18.13
CA ASP A 110 -9.54 -28.29 18.48
C ASP A 110 -9.01 -27.00 17.80
N GLU A 111 -9.69 -26.45 16.81
CA GLU A 111 -9.08 -25.67 15.71
C GLU A 111 -8.85 -24.16 15.96
N ARG A 112 -9.52 -23.54 16.95
CA ARG A 112 -9.65 -22.07 17.04
C ARG A 112 -8.57 -21.32 17.85
N LEU A 113 -8.29 -21.77 19.08
CA LEU A 113 -7.36 -21.07 19.98
C LEU A 113 -5.91 -21.11 19.47
N ASP A 114 -5.59 -22.16 18.73
CA ASP A 114 -4.22 -22.46 18.34
C ASP A 114 -3.74 -21.58 17.16
N LEU A 115 -4.62 -21.18 16.22
CA LEU A 115 -4.21 -20.43 15.02
C LEU A 115 -3.65 -19.06 15.39
N ARG A 116 -4.27 -18.43 16.39
CA ARG A 116 -3.84 -17.14 16.91
C ARG A 116 -2.41 -17.17 17.45
N GLU A 117 -2.05 -18.24 18.16
CA GLU A 117 -0.71 -18.39 18.74
C GLU A 117 0.32 -18.74 17.66
N ALA A 118 -0.08 -19.51 16.64
CA ALA A 118 0.76 -19.79 15.49
C ALA A 118 1.18 -18.51 14.74
N LEU A 119 0.24 -17.61 14.47
CA LEU A 119 0.51 -16.36 13.76
C LEU A 119 1.51 -15.45 14.48
N LYS A 120 1.59 -15.52 15.82
CA LYS A 120 2.60 -14.78 16.60
C LYS A 120 4.00 -15.37 16.45
N ASN A 121 4.09 -16.67 16.22
CA ASN A 121 5.35 -17.40 16.15
C ASN A 121 5.93 -17.47 14.73
N CYS A 122 5.19 -17.03 13.71
CA CYS A 122 5.68 -16.94 12.34
C CYS A 122 6.83 -15.92 12.25
N ARG A 123 7.99 -16.35 11.72
CA ARG A 123 9.17 -15.49 11.55
C ARG A 123 9.55 -15.26 10.10
N SER A 124 8.92 -15.98 9.17
CA SER A 124 9.09 -15.82 7.73
C SER A 124 7.75 -15.91 6.99
N LEU A 125 7.73 -15.45 5.74
CA LEU A 125 6.57 -15.60 4.85
C LEU A 125 6.26 -17.07 4.58
N ALA A 126 7.29 -17.91 4.42
CA ALA A 126 7.12 -19.35 4.25
C ALA A 126 6.44 -19.99 5.47
N ASP A 127 6.79 -19.60 6.69
CA ASP A 127 6.10 -20.10 7.90
C ASP A 127 4.62 -19.69 7.89
N LEU A 128 4.35 -18.43 7.52
CA LEU A 128 3.00 -17.90 7.47
C LEU A 128 2.12 -18.64 6.44
N GLU A 129 2.65 -18.87 5.25
CA GLU A 129 1.99 -19.66 4.19
C GLU A 129 1.71 -21.09 4.66
N ARG A 130 2.67 -21.75 5.30
CA ARG A 130 2.52 -23.11 5.80
C ARG A 130 1.49 -23.21 6.93
N VAL A 131 1.37 -22.18 7.76
CA VAL A 131 0.33 -22.11 8.80
C VAL A 131 -1.06 -21.87 8.20
N ILE A 132 -1.18 -21.01 7.19
CA ILE A 132 -2.48 -20.56 6.65
C ILE A 132 -3.05 -21.51 5.58
N MET A 133 -2.23 -22.03 4.68
CA MET A 133 -2.71 -22.80 3.52
C MET A 133 -3.61 -24.00 3.88
N PRO A 134 -3.34 -24.80 4.93
CA PRO A 134 -4.23 -25.90 5.32
C PRO A 134 -5.65 -25.43 5.65
N PHE A 135 -5.82 -24.21 6.16
CA PHE A 135 -7.14 -23.65 6.48
C PHE A 135 -7.86 -23.16 5.24
N VAL A 136 -7.14 -22.54 4.31
CA VAL A 136 -7.72 -22.00 3.07
C VAL A 136 -8.27 -23.11 2.16
N GLN A 137 -7.89 -24.36 2.37
CA GLN A 137 -8.42 -25.51 1.63
C GLN A 137 -9.82 -25.96 2.09
N THR A 138 -10.28 -25.57 3.28
CA THR A 138 -11.57 -26.04 3.83
C THR A 138 -12.54 -24.87 4.07
N PRO A 139 -13.86 -25.05 3.91
CA PRO A 139 -14.83 -23.97 4.20
C PRO A 139 -14.74 -23.44 5.63
N THR A 140 -14.65 -24.33 6.62
CA THR A 140 -14.50 -23.97 8.04
C THR A 140 -13.19 -23.26 8.32
N GLY A 141 -12.08 -23.74 7.73
CA GLY A 141 -10.78 -23.11 7.89
C GLY A 141 -10.70 -21.72 7.26
N ARG A 142 -11.31 -21.51 6.09
CA ARG A 142 -11.41 -20.18 5.48
C ARG A 142 -12.14 -19.19 6.38
N ALA A 143 -13.21 -19.61 7.05
CA ALA A 143 -13.91 -18.76 8.02
C ALA A 143 -13.01 -18.38 9.22
N LEU A 144 -12.18 -19.31 9.71
CA LEU A 144 -11.19 -19.02 10.76
C LEU A 144 -10.10 -18.04 10.29
N VAL A 145 -9.63 -18.20 9.06
CA VAL A 145 -8.66 -17.29 8.45
C VAL A 145 -9.26 -15.90 8.28
N ALA A 146 -10.51 -15.81 7.82
CA ALA A 146 -11.23 -14.54 7.69
C ALA A 146 -11.33 -13.80 9.04
N ASP A 147 -11.63 -14.52 10.13
CA ASP A 147 -11.68 -13.97 11.50
C ASP A 147 -10.31 -13.48 12.01
N GLN A 148 -9.21 -13.99 11.45
CA GLN A 148 -7.84 -13.63 11.83
C GLN A 148 -7.14 -12.70 10.82
N CYS A 149 -7.82 -12.19 9.79
CA CYS A 149 -7.26 -11.31 8.75
C CYS A 149 -6.43 -10.13 9.31
N SER A 150 -6.92 -9.48 10.38
CA SER A 150 -6.21 -8.35 10.99
C SER A 150 -4.85 -8.75 11.57
N ARG A 151 -4.76 -9.94 12.19
CA ARG A 151 -3.50 -10.47 12.74
C ARG A 151 -2.57 -10.94 11.65
N ILE A 152 -3.10 -11.58 10.60
CA ILE A 152 -2.32 -11.98 9.44
C ILE A 152 -1.65 -10.74 8.84
N GLY A 153 -2.40 -9.65 8.65
CA GLY A 153 -1.86 -8.37 8.22
C GLY A 153 -0.77 -7.82 9.15
N GLN A 154 -0.99 -7.84 10.46
CA GLN A 154 0.03 -7.42 11.44
C GLN A 154 1.31 -8.25 11.35
N THR A 155 1.19 -9.57 11.25
CA THR A 155 2.35 -10.46 11.05
C THR A 155 3.08 -10.13 9.77
N CYS A 156 2.37 -9.91 8.65
CA CYS A 156 2.97 -9.45 7.39
C CYS A 156 3.75 -8.13 7.57
N MET A 157 3.20 -7.15 8.28
CA MET A 157 3.90 -5.88 8.53
C MET A 157 5.12 -6.04 9.44
N VAL A 158 5.10 -6.96 10.40
CA VAL A 158 6.27 -7.30 11.22
C VAL A 158 7.36 -8.00 10.40
N LEU A 159 7.00 -8.81 9.42
CA LEU A 159 7.95 -9.41 8.49
C LEU A 159 8.56 -8.34 7.57
N HIS A 160 7.71 -7.47 7.01
CA HIS A 160 8.13 -6.37 6.16
C HIS A 160 9.08 -5.39 6.88
N SER A 161 8.83 -5.08 8.15
CA SER A 161 9.69 -4.16 8.90
C SER A 161 11.08 -4.73 9.20
N LYS A 162 11.24 -6.05 9.19
CA LYS A 162 12.54 -6.72 9.32
C LYS A 162 13.29 -6.77 7.99
N ASP A 163 12.57 -6.98 6.90
CA ASP A 163 13.11 -7.05 5.56
C ASP A 163 12.15 -6.42 4.54
N PRO A 164 12.38 -5.17 4.13
CA PRO A 164 11.53 -4.50 3.14
C PRO A 164 11.54 -5.19 1.77
N SER A 165 12.58 -5.96 1.43
CA SER A 165 12.70 -6.60 0.12
C SER A 165 11.65 -7.68 -0.13
N VAL A 166 11.03 -8.23 0.93
CA VAL A 166 9.96 -9.23 0.81
C VAL A 166 8.58 -8.62 0.52
N ALA A 167 8.45 -7.29 0.40
CA ALA A 167 7.17 -6.62 0.12
C ALA A 167 6.41 -7.20 -1.08
N PRO A 168 7.04 -7.48 -2.25
CA PRO A 168 6.32 -8.05 -3.40
C PRO A 168 5.79 -9.46 -3.12
N ALA A 169 6.55 -10.27 -2.39
CA ALA A 169 6.16 -11.63 -2.03
C ALA A 169 4.98 -11.61 -1.02
N ILE A 170 5.06 -10.73 -0.01
CA ILE A 170 3.96 -10.51 0.94
C ILE A 170 2.70 -10.04 0.21
N LEU A 171 2.83 -9.09 -0.72
CA LEU A 171 1.70 -8.59 -1.49
C LEU A 171 1.04 -9.69 -2.33
N SER A 172 1.84 -10.52 -3.00
CA SER A 172 1.35 -11.68 -3.76
C SER A 172 0.59 -12.67 -2.87
N PHE A 173 1.16 -13.00 -1.71
CA PHE A 173 0.52 -13.86 -0.71
C PHE A 173 -0.83 -13.29 -0.26
N LEU A 174 -0.87 -12.01 0.13
CA LEU A 174 -2.09 -11.36 0.60
C LEU A 174 -3.15 -11.24 -0.50
N ASN A 175 -2.75 -10.95 -1.73
CA ASN A 175 -3.67 -10.91 -2.88
C ASN A 175 -4.33 -12.28 -3.10
N ASN A 176 -3.54 -13.36 -3.12
CA ASN A 176 -4.05 -14.72 -3.26
C ASN A 176 -4.98 -15.10 -2.11
N LEU A 177 -4.66 -14.68 -0.88
CA LEU A 177 -5.50 -14.90 0.29
C LEU A 177 -6.86 -14.20 0.13
N ILE A 178 -6.85 -12.91 -0.23
CA ILE A 178 -8.04 -12.09 -0.41
C ILE A 178 -8.93 -12.64 -1.52
N ILE A 179 -8.35 -13.01 -2.67
CA ILE A 179 -9.08 -13.62 -3.79
C ILE A 179 -9.79 -14.91 -3.33
N ASN A 180 -9.09 -15.78 -2.59
CA ASN A 180 -9.66 -17.02 -2.07
C ASN A 180 -10.79 -16.80 -1.07
N LEU A 181 -10.66 -15.81 -0.17
CA LEU A 181 -11.70 -15.48 0.80
C LEU A 181 -12.93 -14.88 0.12
N ARG A 182 -12.74 -13.94 -0.81
CA ARG A 182 -13.84 -13.29 -1.54
C ARG A 182 -14.59 -14.25 -2.46
N ALA A 183 -13.90 -15.22 -3.08
CA ALA A 183 -14.54 -16.25 -3.90
C ALA A 183 -15.56 -17.10 -3.11
N GLN A 184 -15.53 -17.04 -1.77
CA GLN A 184 -16.45 -17.73 -0.87
C GLN A 184 -17.39 -16.77 -0.12
N ASN A 185 -17.49 -15.51 -0.57
CA ASN A 185 -18.27 -14.45 0.08
C ASN A 185 -17.89 -14.20 1.55
N LEU A 186 -16.65 -14.49 1.93
CA LEU A 186 -16.15 -14.17 3.27
C LEU A 186 -15.65 -12.73 3.31
N GLN A 187 -15.98 -12.03 4.40
CA GLN A 187 -15.54 -10.65 4.60
C GLN A 187 -14.03 -10.61 4.90
N VAL A 188 -13.35 -9.68 4.24
CA VAL A 188 -11.95 -9.36 4.50
C VAL A 188 -11.92 -8.13 5.41
N SER A 189 -11.06 -8.15 6.44
CA SER A 189 -10.95 -7.00 7.32
C SER A 189 -10.35 -5.79 6.59
N GLN A 190 -10.93 -4.61 6.76
CA GLN A 190 -10.43 -3.35 6.19
C GLN A 190 -8.95 -3.08 6.52
N GLY A 191 -8.50 -3.46 7.73
CA GLY A 191 -7.09 -3.31 8.12
C GLY A 191 -6.11 -4.12 7.25
N LEU A 192 -6.54 -5.28 6.73
CA LEU A 192 -5.73 -6.08 5.81
C LEU A 192 -5.66 -5.41 4.43
N GLU A 193 -6.77 -4.85 3.96
CA GLU A 193 -6.83 -4.14 2.68
C GLU A 193 -5.99 -2.86 2.72
N ALA A 194 -6.00 -2.11 3.83
CA ALA A 194 -5.12 -0.95 4.02
C ALA A 194 -3.64 -1.32 3.95
N ILE A 195 -3.25 -2.47 4.52
CA ILE A 195 -1.89 -3.01 4.39
C ILE A 195 -1.57 -3.34 2.93
N CYS A 196 -2.50 -3.96 2.20
CA CYS A 196 -2.34 -4.21 0.78
C CYS A 196 -2.19 -2.93 -0.04
N VAL A 197 -2.91 -1.85 0.28
CA VAL A 197 -2.73 -0.54 -0.37
C VAL A 197 -1.31 -0.05 -0.14
N LYS A 198 -0.82 -0.06 1.10
CA LYS A 198 0.53 0.39 1.45
C LYS A 198 1.59 -0.39 0.68
N LEU A 199 1.56 -1.73 0.75
CA LEU A 199 2.52 -2.59 0.06
C LEU A 199 2.44 -2.44 -1.46
N SER A 200 1.23 -2.22 -2.01
CA SER A 200 1.06 -1.98 -3.46
C SER A 200 1.74 -0.68 -3.89
N LEU A 201 1.63 0.39 -3.09
CA LEU A 201 2.29 1.66 -3.37
C LEU A 201 3.82 1.56 -3.25
N GLU A 202 4.32 0.86 -2.22
CA GLU A 202 5.75 0.60 -2.04
C GLU A 202 6.33 -0.25 -3.17
N CYS A 203 5.56 -1.20 -3.70
CA CYS A 203 5.95 -2.02 -4.85
C CYS A 203 5.74 -1.33 -6.21
N GLY A 204 5.25 -0.09 -6.24
CA GLY A 204 4.94 0.64 -7.49
C GLY A 204 3.76 0.08 -8.28
N SER A 205 2.90 -0.75 -7.67
CA SER A 205 1.71 -1.32 -8.30
C SER A 205 0.47 -0.46 -8.00
N PHE A 206 0.36 0.68 -8.67
CA PHE A 206 -0.72 1.64 -8.42
C PHE A 206 -2.10 1.12 -8.84
N ILE A 207 -2.16 0.27 -9.87
CA ILE A 207 -3.39 -0.41 -10.28
C ILE A 207 -3.90 -1.32 -9.16
N ALA A 208 -3.02 -2.08 -8.50
CA ALA A 208 -3.40 -2.92 -7.36
C ALA A 208 -3.86 -2.05 -6.18
N ALA A 209 -3.11 -0.98 -5.86
CA ALA A 209 -3.47 -0.03 -4.80
C ALA A 209 -4.87 0.55 -5.02
N ARG A 210 -5.19 0.96 -6.26
CA ARG A 210 -6.52 1.43 -6.65
C ARG A 210 -7.61 0.40 -6.39
N ARG A 211 -7.41 -0.85 -6.82
CA ARG A 211 -8.39 -1.93 -6.62
C ARG A 211 -8.67 -2.21 -5.14
N TYR A 212 -7.65 -2.10 -4.28
CA TYR A 212 -7.84 -2.24 -2.84
C TYR A 212 -8.57 -1.04 -2.23
N ILE A 213 -8.28 0.18 -2.66
CA ILE A 213 -9.02 1.39 -2.25
C ILE A 213 -10.50 1.29 -2.68
N GLU A 214 -10.77 0.85 -3.91
CA GLU A 214 -12.14 0.66 -4.43
C GLU A 214 -12.89 -0.44 -3.68
N ALA A 215 -12.23 -1.55 -3.35
CA ALA A 215 -12.84 -2.63 -2.58
C ALA A 215 -13.19 -2.17 -1.15
N CYS A 216 -12.34 -1.34 -0.57
CA CYS A 216 -12.56 -0.65 0.69
C CYS A 216 -13.78 0.30 0.63
N ASP A 217 -13.95 1.07 -0.46
CA ASP A 217 -15.04 2.06 -0.57
C ASP A 217 -16.44 1.45 -0.73
N ASN A 218 -16.55 0.24 -1.31
CA ASN A 218 -17.82 -0.48 -1.41
C ASN A 218 -18.33 -1.04 -0.07
N GLY A 219 -17.55 -0.92 1.00
CA GLY A 219 -17.96 -1.24 2.36
C GLY A 219 -17.41 -0.18 3.31
N GLU A 220 -18.19 0.89 3.56
CA GLU A 220 -17.90 2.00 4.49
C GLU A 220 -16.42 2.10 4.89
N PHE A 221 -15.58 2.59 3.97
CA PHE A 221 -14.19 2.89 4.26
C PHE A 221 -14.11 3.99 5.31
N GLN A 222 -14.16 3.58 6.57
CA GLN A 222 -13.41 4.25 7.59
C GLN A 222 -12.00 3.68 7.46
N ALA A 223 -11.10 4.35 6.72
CA ALA A 223 -9.73 4.41 7.21
C ALA A 223 -9.89 4.84 8.66
N THR A 224 -9.80 3.88 9.58
CA THR A 224 -10.23 4.06 10.96
C THR A 224 -9.26 5.01 11.68
N LYS A 225 -8.17 5.43 11.00
CA LYS A 225 -7.22 6.43 11.45
C LYS A 225 -6.83 7.37 10.30
N LEU A 226 -6.85 8.67 10.59
CA LEU A 226 -6.34 9.73 9.73
C LEU A 226 -4.89 9.45 9.25
N ASP A 227 -4.10 8.81 10.11
CA ASP A 227 -2.70 8.47 9.86
C ASP A 227 -2.51 7.59 8.62
N ASP A 228 -3.40 6.60 8.40
CA ASP A 228 -3.28 5.69 7.24
C ASP A 228 -3.47 6.43 5.92
N ARG A 229 -4.39 7.41 5.89
CA ARG A 229 -4.64 8.22 4.67
C ARG A 229 -3.48 9.14 4.36
N LEU A 230 -2.88 9.72 5.39
CA LEU A 230 -1.71 10.57 5.25
C LEU A 230 -0.49 9.76 4.80
N ASP A 231 -0.30 8.55 5.33
CA ASP A 231 0.80 7.66 4.92
C ASP A 231 0.66 7.27 3.44
N ILE A 232 -0.55 6.91 2.99
CA ILE A 232 -0.85 6.61 1.59
C ILE A 232 -0.54 7.80 0.68
N MET A 233 -1.10 8.98 0.95
CA MET A 233 -0.87 10.16 0.10
C MET A 233 0.57 10.64 0.16
N SER A 234 1.22 10.55 1.33
CA SER A 234 2.64 10.86 1.45
C SER A 234 3.49 9.89 0.66
N THR A 235 3.12 8.61 0.58
CA THR A 235 3.83 7.61 -0.22
C THR A 235 3.68 7.93 -1.70
N VAL A 236 2.46 8.23 -2.18
CA VAL A 236 2.25 8.65 -3.58
C VAL A 236 3.08 9.89 -3.92
N LEU A 237 3.07 10.90 -3.06
CA LEU A 237 3.86 12.11 -3.26
C LEU A 237 5.37 11.80 -3.25
N LYS A 238 5.85 10.99 -2.29
CA LYS A 238 7.24 10.53 -2.25
C LYS A 238 7.62 9.76 -3.51
N THR A 239 6.72 8.98 -4.11
CA THR A 239 7.01 8.29 -5.36
C THR A 239 7.09 9.26 -6.53
N LEU A 240 6.23 10.28 -6.58
CA LEU A 240 6.32 11.38 -7.56
C LEU A 240 7.60 12.21 -7.42
N ASP A 241 8.11 12.33 -6.19
CA ASP A 241 9.37 12.99 -5.85
C ASP A 241 10.59 12.06 -6.05
N GLY A 242 10.41 10.75 -5.88
CA GLY A 242 11.41 9.68 -5.94
C GLY A 242 11.73 9.19 -7.35
N PHE A 243 11.29 9.90 -8.39
CA PHE A 243 11.88 9.79 -9.73
C PHE A 243 13.29 10.43 -9.82
N LEU A 244 13.87 10.79 -8.67
CA LEU A 244 15.30 10.97 -8.41
C LEU A 244 15.88 9.60 -7.97
N PRO A 245 17.06 9.20 -8.45
CA PRO A 245 17.43 7.82 -8.77
C PRO A 245 17.17 6.78 -7.66
N ASN A 246 16.53 5.69 -8.06
CA ASN A 246 16.17 4.54 -7.25
C ASN A 246 17.39 3.89 -6.57
N PRO A 247 17.35 3.56 -5.26
CA PRO A 247 18.35 2.70 -4.64
C PRO A 247 18.09 1.25 -5.04
N ALA A 248 19.09 0.64 -5.66
CA ALA A 248 19.39 -0.79 -5.72
C ALA A 248 18.21 -1.79 -5.66
N GLY A 249 17.89 -2.40 -6.81
CA GLY A 249 17.54 -3.83 -6.84
C GLY A 249 16.11 -4.23 -7.22
N ALA A 250 15.19 -3.30 -7.48
CA ALA A 250 13.88 -3.66 -8.04
C ALA A 250 13.97 -3.74 -9.57
N HIS A 251 14.21 -4.93 -10.11
CA HIS A 251 13.99 -5.25 -11.51
C HIS A 251 12.49 -5.13 -11.84
N ASN A 252 12.04 -3.93 -12.21
CA ASN A 252 10.90 -3.69 -13.09
C ASN A 252 11.15 -2.33 -13.73
N SER A 253 11.64 -2.34 -14.97
CA SER A 253 11.78 -1.15 -15.82
C SER A 253 10.39 -0.70 -16.27
N THR A 254 9.53 -0.30 -15.34
CA THR A 254 8.30 0.38 -15.71
C THR A 254 8.72 1.75 -16.24
N ASP A 255 8.39 2.03 -17.50
CA ASP A 255 8.58 3.34 -18.12
C ASP A 255 8.07 4.43 -17.16
N VAL A 256 8.90 5.46 -16.91
CA VAL A 256 8.54 6.59 -16.03
C VAL A 256 7.19 7.16 -16.44
N THR A 257 6.93 7.22 -17.74
CA THR A 257 5.66 7.65 -18.31
C THR A 257 4.50 6.77 -17.85
N GLN A 258 4.64 5.45 -17.97
CA GLN A 258 3.61 4.49 -17.54
C GLN A 258 3.31 4.64 -16.04
N GLN A 259 4.34 4.81 -15.22
CA GLN A 259 4.17 4.98 -13.78
C GLN A 259 3.44 6.28 -13.43
N LEU A 260 3.76 7.40 -14.10
CA LEU A 260 3.05 8.67 -13.90
C LEU A 260 1.58 8.58 -14.32
N LEU A 261 1.29 7.88 -15.44
CA LEU A 261 -0.09 7.62 -15.89
C LEU A 261 -0.87 6.76 -14.90
N GLU A 262 -0.24 5.75 -14.29
CA GLU A 262 -0.89 4.93 -13.27
C GLU A 262 -1.16 5.70 -11.97
N ILE A 263 -0.25 6.59 -11.56
CA ILE A 263 -0.48 7.50 -10.42
C ILE A 263 -1.63 8.47 -10.74
N TYR A 264 -1.66 9.02 -11.94
CA TYR A 264 -2.77 9.87 -12.38
C TYR A 264 -4.10 9.11 -12.39
N GLY A 265 -4.10 7.87 -12.88
CA GLY A 265 -5.24 6.96 -12.85
C GLY A 265 -5.69 6.60 -11.43
N LEU A 266 -4.77 6.45 -10.47
CA LEU A 266 -5.09 6.27 -9.06
C LEU A 266 -5.81 7.50 -8.48
N LEU A 267 -5.24 8.70 -8.69
CA LEU A 267 -5.71 9.96 -8.10
C LEU A 267 -7.06 10.43 -8.67
N THR A 268 -7.28 10.19 -9.97
CA THR A 268 -8.51 10.59 -10.67
C THR A 268 -9.52 9.46 -10.78
N SER A 269 -9.07 8.22 -10.50
CA SER A 269 -9.85 7.00 -10.67
C SER A 269 -10.37 6.81 -12.10
N TRP A 270 -9.61 7.31 -13.07
CA TRP A 270 -9.90 7.14 -14.49
C TRP A 270 -9.34 5.82 -14.98
N ASP A 271 -10.18 5.02 -15.63
CA ASP A 271 -9.79 3.78 -16.32
C ASP A 271 -10.14 3.97 -17.81
N PRO A 272 -9.18 3.86 -18.75
CA PRO A 272 -9.47 3.96 -20.17
C PRO A 272 -10.46 2.85 -20.58
N GLY A 273 -11.75 3.20 -20.65
CA GLY A 273 -12.83 2.28 -21.00
C GLY A 273 -14.09 2.36 -20.15
N GLN A 274 -14.12 3.15 -19.07
CA GLN A 274 -15.34 3.38 -18.27
C GLN A 274 -15.97 4.75 -18.55
N GLU A 275 -17.25 4.77 -18.96
CA GLU A 275 -18.01 5.98 -19.35
C GLU A 275 -18.28 6.96 -18.19
N LEU A 276 -18.18 6.51 -16.94
CA LEU A 276 -18.44 7.33 -15.77
C LEU A 276 -17.35 7.09 -14.72
N ALA A 277 -16.39 8.02 -14.67
CA ALA A 277 -15.47 8.15 -13.56
C ALA A 277 -16.28 8.47 -12.29
N ARG A 278 -16.65 7.46 -11.51
CA ARG A 278 -16.84 7.67 -10.07
C ARG A 278 -15.44 7.85 -9.49
N PRO A 279 -15.14 8.89 -8.71
CA PRO A 279 -13.84 9.03 -8.07
C PRO A 279 -13.87 8.37 -6.68
N PRO A 280 -13.53 7.07 -6.50
CA PRO A 280 -13.31 6.45 -5.20
C PRO A 280 -12.37 7.28 -4.33
N MET A 281 -11.34 7.91 -4.90
CA MET A 281 -10.46 8.78 -4.12
C MET A 281 -11.10 10.06 -3.57
N ARG A 282 -12.25 10.55 -4.09
CA ARG A 282 -12.85 11.81 -3.60
C ARG A 282 -13.30 11.73 -2.15
N HIS A 283 -13.78 10.57 -1.70
CA HIS A 283 -14.10 10.35 -0.29
C HIS A 283 -12.86 10.17 0.58
N PHE A 284 -11.75 9.74 -0.03
CA PHE A 284 -10.48 9.51 0.64
C PHE A 284 -9.81 10.83 1.07
N TYR A 285 -9.68 11.81 0.18
CA TYR A 285 -8.90 13.03 0.46
C TYR A 285 -9.70 14.21 1.04
N ARG A 286 -11.03 14.22 0.95
CA ARG A 286 -11.86 15.38 1.36
C ARG A 286 -12.08 15.55 2.86
N LYS A 287 -11.79 14.54 3.67
CA LYS A 287 -12.10 14.58 5.11
C LYS A 287 -11.15 15.44 5.92
N ASP A 288 -9.92 15.63 5.45
CA ASP A 288 -8.87 16.33 6.19
C ASP A 288 -8.08 17.29 5.31
N TYR A 289 -7.68 18.43 5.91
CA TYR A 289 -6.89 19.47 5.27
C TYR A 289 -5.57 18.94 4.71
N ARG A 290 -4.85 18.11 5.47
CA ARG A 290 -3.51 17.63 5.07
C ARG A 290 -3.62 16.61 3.95
N THR A 291 -4.59 15.70 4.00
CA THR A 291 -4.82 14.75 2.91
C THR A 291 -5.24 15.48 1.62
N HIS A 292 -6.08 16.51 1.72
CA HIS A 292 -6.46 17.33 0.57
C HIS A 292 -5.29 18.13 -0.01
N LEU A 293 -4.46 18.73 0.85
CA LEU A 293 -3.23 19.41 0.43
C LEU A 293 -2.28 18.45 -0.31
N LEU A 294 -2.05 17.24 0.22
CA LEU A 294 -1.20 16.24 -0.44
C LEU A 294 -1.76 15.82 -1.80
N TYR A 295 -3.09 15.66 -1.90
CA TYR A 295 -3.75 15.36 -3.17
C TYR A 295 -3.50 16.45 -4.22
N LEU A 296 -3.71 17.72 -3.86
CA LEU A 296 -3.46 18.84 -4.76
C LEU A 296 -1.97 18.98 -5.12
N MET A 297 -1.08 18.68 -4.18
CA MET A 297 0.36 18.61 -4.47
C MET A 297 0.69 17.53 -5.50
N CYS A 298 0.10 16.33 -5.39
CA CYS A 298 0.30 15.27 -6.39
C CYS A 298 -0.21 15.69 -7.78
N LEU A 299 -1.37 16.34 -7.87
CA LEU A 299 -1.89 16.86 -9.15
C LEU A 299 -0.97 17.93 -9.76
N ALA A 300 -0.48 18.87 -8.94
CA ALA A 300 0.46 19.88 -9.40
C ALA A 300 1.78 19.25 -9.91
N ARG A 301 2.27 18.18 -9.27
CA ARG A 301 3.47 17.44 -9.69
C ARG A 301 3.31 16.70 -11.02
N LEU A 302 2.07 16.36 -11.38
CA LEU A 302 1.70 15.75 -12.66
C LEU A 302 1.37 16.77 -13.75
N GLY A 303 1.26 18.07 -13.41
CA GLY A 303 0.80 19.10 -14.34
C GLY A 303 -0.70 19.01 -14.66
N ALA A 304 -1.46 18.33 -13.80
CA ALA A 304 -2.90 18.12 -13.96
C ALA A 304 -3.72 19.36 -13.52
N PHE A 305 -3.41 20.53 -14.08
CA PHE A 305 -4.01 21.80 -13.70
C PHE A 305 -5.46 21.95 -14.16
N ARG A 306 -5.87 21.27 -15.24
CA ARG A 306 -7.28 21.24 -15.66
C ARG A 306 -8.08 20.47 -14.62
N THR A 307 -7.60 19.30 -14.20
CA THR A 307 -8.20 18.52 -13.11
C THR A 307 -8.26 19.32 -11.81
N MET A 308 -7.22 20.09 -11.46
CA MET A 308 -7.28 21.01 -10.31
C MET A 308 -8.38 22.07 -10.46
N TRP A 309 -8.57 22.64 -11.65
CA TRP A 309 -9.65 23.59 -11.93
C TRP A 309 -11.03 22.96 -11.78
N TYR A 310 -11.24 21.76 -12.33
CA TYR A 310 -12.50 21.03 -12.12
C TYR A 310 -12.74 20.73 -10.63
N GLN A 311 -11.68 20.32 -9.92
CA GLN A 311 -11.76 20.06 -8.49
C GLN A 311 -12.14 21.31 -7.68
N TRP A 312 -11.64 22.49 -8.07
CA TRP A 312 -11.96 23.76 -7.41
C TRP A 312 -13.46 24.05 -7.47
N HIS A 313 -14.06 23.97 -8.65
CA HIS A 313 -15.50 24.21 -8.83
C HIS A 313 -16.34 23.15 -8.11
N MET A 314 -15.86 21.90 -8.07
CA MET A 314 -16.48 20.81 -7.30
C MET A 314 -16.40 21.02 -5.78
N ASP A 315 -15.31 21.60 -5.27
CA ASP A 315 -15.13 21.93 -3.87
C ASP A 315 -15.94 23.18 -3.46
N LEU A 316 -16.15 24.13 -4.37
CA LEU A 316 -17.09 25.23 -4.13
C LEU A 316 -18.54 24.76 -4.07
N GLU A 317 -18.95 23.85 -4.96
CA GLU A 317 -20.32 23.32 -4.97
C GLU A 317 -20.60 22.44 -3.73
N LYS A 318 -19.61 21.64 -3.31
CA LYS A 318 -19.72 20.75 -2.15
C LYS A 318 -18.46 20.87 -1.28
N PRO A 319 -18.37 21.83 -0.36
CA PRO A 319 -17.17 22.08 0.44
C PRO A 319 -16.66 20.83 1.18
N PRO A 320 -15.33 20.63 1.26
CA PRO A 320 -14.73 19.62 2.12
C PRO A 320 -15.14 19.81 3.60
N GLU A 321 -15.25 18.71 4.35
CA GLU A 321 -15.72 18.72 5.75
C GLU A 321 -14.89 19.66 6.63
N TRP A 322 -13.57 19.72 6.42
CA TRP A 322 -12.66 20.55 7.20
C TRP A 322 -12.85 22.06 6.96
N VAL A 323 -13.35 22.48 5.79
CA VAL A 323 -13.60 23.90 5.47
C VAL A 323 -14.84 24.40 6.21
N VAL A 324 -15.86 23.55 6.32
CA VAL A 324 -17.13 23.88 6.98
C VAL A 324 -16.95 24.06 8.49
N VAL A 325 -16.04 23.30 9.10
CA VAL A 325 -15.74 23.39 10.55
C VAL A 325 -14.99 24.68 10.90
N THR A 326 -14.17 25.22 10.00
CA THR A 326 -13.41 26.46 10.25
C THR A 326 -14.25 27.72 10.08
N SER A 327 -15.22 27.75 9.15
CA SER A 327 -16.12 28.91 8.99
C SER A 327 -17.09 29.07 10.16
N GLY A 328 -17.51 27.95 10.79
CA GLY A 328 -18.39 27.97 11.96
C GLY A 328 -17.77 28.53 13.25
N LYS A 329 -16.43 28.55 13.38
CA LYS A 329 -15.73 29.01 14.60
C LYS A 329 -15.39 30.50 14.61
N SER A 330 -15.59 31.22 13.51
CA SER A 330 -15.28 32.67 13.41
C SER A 330 -16.32 33.57 14.10
N LYS A 331 -17.50 33.05 14.46
CA LYS A 331 -18.54 33.79 15.18
C LYS A 331 -18.64 33.38 16.65
N GLY A 332 -17.72 33.89 17.48
CA GLY A 332 -17.93 33.91 18.93
C GLY A 332 -16.63 33.94 19.74
N ASN A 333 -16.12 35.13 20.05
CA ASN A 333 -15.95 35.61 21.42
C ASN A 333 -15.06 36.85 21.52
N HIS A 334 -15.70 38.01 21.58
CA HIS A 334 -15.26 39.08 22.47
C HIS A 334 -16.34 39.30 23.54
N LYS A 335 -16.21 38.58 24.65
CA LYS A 335 -16.55 39.01 26.02
C LYS A 335 -16.19 37.90 26.99
N GLY A 336 -15.36 38.21 27.98
CA GLY A 336 -14.95 37.29 29.01
C GLY A 336 -16.02 37.05 30.07
N ALA A 337 -15.95 35.89 30.72
CA ALA A 337 -16.04 35.68 32.17
C ALA A 337 -15.96 34.17 32.45
N ASP A 338 -15.49 33.84 33.65
CA ASP A 338 -15.18 32.52 34.19
C ASP A 338 -16.35 31.52 34.22
N GLY A 339 -16.04 30.21 34.25
CA GLY A 339 -16.96 29.17 34.72
C GLY A 339 -16.90 27.83 33.97
N GLU A 340 -16.74 26.75 34.73
CA GLU A 340 -16.60 25.34 34.33
C GLU A 340 -17.86 24.69 33.71
N ASP A 341 -17.61 23.50 33.14
CA ASP A 341 -18.50 22.36 32.85
C ASP A 341 -19.45 22.37 31.64
N GLY A 342 -19.11 21.50 30.68
CA GLY A 342 -19.95 20.35 30.31
C GLY A 342 -21.04 20.51 29.24
N VAL A 343 -21.00 19.56 28.30
CA VAL A 343 -22.10 19.04 27.46
C VAL A 343 -22.26 19.61 26.03
N VAL A 344 -22.14 18.69 25.07
CA VAL A 344 -22.60 18.69 23.67
C VAL A 344 -23.76 17.66 23.58
N PRO A 345 -24.72 17.67 22.63
CA PRO A 345 -25.04 18.64 21.56
C PRO A 345 -26.49 19.15 21.60
N GLY A 346 -26.73 20.35 21.06
CA GLY A 346 -28.04 20.79 20.60
C GLY A 346 -28.11 20.78 19.07
N GLU A 347 -29.11 20.11 18.52
CA GLU A 347 -29.48 20.12 17.10
C GLU A 347 -29.61 21.55 16.57
N ILE A 348 -29.05 21.82 15.38
CA ILE A 348 -29.23 23.11 14.70
C ILE A 348 -30.20 22.92 13.54
N HIS A 349 -31.32 23.62 13.66
CA HIS A 349 -32.34 23.79 12.62
C HIS A 349 -31.77 24.45 11.35
N ASN A 350 -32.16 23.89 10.20
CA ASN A 350 -32.00 24.45 8.87
C ASN A 350 -32.59 25.86 8.77
N GLY A 351 -31.74 26.88 8.70
CA GLY A 351 -32.14 28.26 8.44
C GLY A 351 -31.03 29.08 7.77
N LYS A 352 -31.16 29.27 6.45
CA LYS A 352 -30.48 30.26 5.58
C LYS A 352 -28.98 30.49 5.83
N LEU A 353 -28.18 29.61 5.25
CA LEU A 353 -26.72 29.69 5.13
C LEU A 353 -26.34 30.06 3.67
N GLN A 354 -26.74 31.23 3.19
CA GLN A 354 -26.47 31.67 1.81
C GLN A 354 -26.12 33.15 1.81
N GLU A 355 -24.83 33.46 1.96
CA GLU A 355 -24.10 34.58 1.31
C GLU A 355 -22.80 34.89 2.06
N VAL A 356 -22.79 34.87 3.40
CA VAL A 356 -21.57 35.18 4.19
C VAL A 356 -20.57 34.00 4.24
N GLY A 357 -21.06 32.76 4.14
CA GLY A 357 -20.19 31.58 4.15
C GLY A 357 -19.42 31.33 2.84
N GLY A 358 -19.84 31.93 1.73
CA GLY A 358 -19.23 31.69 0.41
C GLY A 358 -17.80 32.23 0.33
N THR A 359 -17.57 33.44 0.82
CA THR A 359 -16.26 34.10 0.76
C THR A 359 -15.24 33.43 1.69
N GLU A 360 -15.62 33.05 2.91
CA GLU A 360 -14.72 32.35 3.84
C GLU A 360 -14.33 30.95 3.33
N ILE A 361 -15.26 30.23 2.70
CA ILE A 361 -15.00 28.94 2.07
C ILE A 361 -14.02 29.11 0.89
N GLN A 362 -14.25 30.13 0.07
CA GLN A 362 -13.41 30.42 -1.09
C GLN A 362 -11.98 30.81 -0.67
N GLU A 363 -11.82 31.64 0.36
CA GLU A 363 -10.50 32.01 0.92
C GLU A 363 -9.77 30.79 1.51
N ALA A 364 -10.47 29.95 2.27
CA ALA A 364 -9.90 28.73 2.84
C ALA A 364 -9.44 27.75 1.76
N LEU A 365 -10.24 27.55 0.70
CA LEU A 365 -9.87 26.74 -0.46
C LEU A 365 -8.68 27.36 -1.21
N ALA A 366 -8.70 28.67 -1.45
CA ALA A 366 -7.62 29.39 -2.12
C ALA A 366 -6.29 29.20 -1.40
N GLY A 367 -6.29 29.26 -0.06
CA GLY A 367 -5.10 29.03 0.75
C GLY A 367 -4.50 27.63 0.58
N VAL A 368 -5.32 26.58 0.41
CA VAL A 368 -4.80 25.22 0.19
C VAL A 368 -4.27 25.03 -1.21
N TYR A 369 -4.97 25.55 -2.22
CA TYR A 369 -4.52 25.53 -3.60
C TYR A 369 -3.20 26.30 -3.79
N ALA A 370 -3.11 27.49 -3.19
CA ALA A 370 -1.88 28.29 -3.16
C ALA A 370 -0.73 27.52 -2.51
N LYS A 371 -0.99 26.92 -1.35
CA LYS A 371 0.03 26.13 -0.66
C LYS A 371 0.47 24.90 -1.46
N ALA A 372 -0.43 24.25 -2.19
CA ALA A 372 -0.08 23.13 -3.07
C ALA A 372 0.84 23.58 -4.21
N LEU A 373 0.49 24.67 -4.90
CA LEU A 373 1.27 25.24 -6.01
C LEU A 373 2.64 25.78 -5.53
N LEU A 374 2.70 26.41 -4.36
CA LEU A 374 3.96 26.94 -3.82
C LEU A 374 4.88 25.84 -3.28
N ARG A 375 4.33 24.73 -2.77
CA ARG A 375 5.13 23.55 -2.40
C ARG A 375 5.56 22.72 -3.61
N TRP A 376 4.85 22.82 -4.73
CA TRP A 376 5.34 22.33 -6.02
C TRP A 376 6.62 23.08 -6.43
N ARG A 377 6.65 24.42 -6.34
CA ARG A 377 7.86 25.26 -6.57
C ARG A 377 9.04 24.84 -5.69
N GLY A 378 8.84 24.73 -4.38
CA GLY A 378 9.93 24.52 -3.42
C GLY A 378 10.60 23.13 -3.44
N ALA A 379 10.15 22.21 -4.27
CA ALA A 379 10.73 20.87 -4.35
C ALA A 379 10.80 20.31 -5.79
N THR A 380 10.84 21.17 -6.81
CA THR A 380 11.11 20.72 -8.19
C THR A 380 12.13 21.61 -8.91
N ASN A 381 13.27 21.02 -9.30
CA ASN A 381 14.17 21.54 -10.35
C ASN A 381 13.54 21.44 -11.77
N HIS A 382 12.22 21.20 -11.84
CA HIS A 382 11.46 20.82 -13.03
C HIS A 382 10.22 21.70 -13.23
N ALA A 383 10.06 22.77 -12.44
CA ALA A 383 8.95 23.70 -12.61
C ALA A 383 8.93 24.28 -14.04
N GLU A 384 10.11 24.60 -14.59
CA GLU A 384 10.25 25.02 -15.99
C GLU A 384 9.89 23.92 -16.99
N VAL A 385 10.35 22.68 -16.76
CA VAL A 385 10.04 21.54 -17.64
C VAL A 385 8.52 21.35 -17.69
N LEU A 386 7.87 21.36 -16.53
CA LEU A 386 6.43 21.21 -16.45
C LEU A 386 5.68 22.38 -17.10
N LEU A 387 6.15 23.63 -16.95
CA LEU A 387 5.59 24.79 -17.66
C LEU A 387 5.74 24.69 -19.18
N ARG A 388 6.82 24.06 -19.68
CA ARG A 388 7.01 23.80 -21.12
C ARG A 388 6.15 22.64 -21.62
N CYS A 389 5.92 21.62 -20.79
CA CYS A 389 5.11 20.46 -21.15
C CYS A 389 3.60 20.76 -21.17
N VAL A 390 3.14 21.67 -20.32
CA VAL A 390 1.71 22.00 -20.21
C VAL A 390 1.30 23.01 -21.29
N GLU A 391 0.38 22.61 -22.16
CA GLU A 391 -0.20 23.52 -23.16
C GLU A 391 -1.39 24.31 -22.60
N PHE A 392 -1.14 25.36 -21.81
CA PHE A 392 -2.21 26.15 -21.16
C PHE A 392 -3.21 26.78 -22.14
N ASN A 393 -2.80 27.04 -23.39
CA ASN A 393 -3.65 27.63 -24.43
C ASN A 393 -4.66 26.66 -25.05
N ASN A 394 -4.42 25.35 -24.93
CA ASN A 394 -5.29 24.33 -25.47
C ASN A 394 -6.28 23.87 -24.40
N THR A 395 -7.55 24.21 -24.57
CA THR A 395 -8.62 23.79 -23.66
C THR A 395 -9.90 23.51 -24.41
N SER A 396 -10.70 22.62 -23.83
CA SER A 396 -12.06 22.34 -24.26
C SER A 396 -13.04 22.65 -23.14
N ASP A 397 -14.31 22.84 -23.45
CA ASP A 397 -15.38 22.84 -22.44
C ASP A 397 -15.75 21.40 -22.00
N ASN A 398 -15.19 20.39 -22.67
CA ASN A 398 -15.39 18.98 -22.36
C ASN A 398 -14.31 18.47 -21.39
N PHE A 399 -14.73 17.96 -20.24
CA PHE A 399 -13.85 17.35 -19.24
C PHE A 399 -12.99 16.21 -19.80
N GLU A 400 -13.53 15.36 -20.67
CA GLU A 400 -12.78 14.23 -21.25
C GLU A 400 -11.66 14.70 -22.18
N GLN A 401 -11.93 15.71 -23.00
CA GLN A 401 -10.92 16.29 -23.89
C GLN A 401 -9.80 16.97 -23.10
N ASN A 402 -10.15 17.66 -22.01
CA ASN A 402 -9.16 18.25 -21.11
C ASN A 402 -8.30 17.19 -20.40
N ARG A 403 -8.88 16.05 -20.03
CA ARG A 403 -8.13 14.92 -19.46
C ARG A 403 -7.17 14.30 -20.48
N GLN A 404 -7.56 14.21 -21.74
CA GLN A 404 -6.66 13.74 -22.80
C GLN A 404 -5.43 14.66 -22.96
N LEU A 405 -5.63 15.98 -22.86
CA LEU A 405 -4.52 16.95 -22.87
C LEU A 405 -3.60 16.81 -21.65
N GLU A 406 -4.14 16.41 -20.49
CA GLU A 406 -3.33 16.10 -19.30
C GLU A 406 -2.53 14.80 -19.46
N ILE A 407 -3.10 13.78 -20.09
CA ILE A 407 -2.38 12.54 -20.43
C ILE A 407 -1.19 12.87 -21.35
N GLU A 408 -1.40 13.68 -22.37
CA GLU A 408 -0.33 14.13 -23.26
C GLU A 408 0.74 14.93 -22.50
N THR A 409 0.32 15.81 -21.58
CA THR A 409 1.24 16.53 -20.68
C THR A 409 2.07 15.57 -19.84
N ILE A 410 1.46 14.53 -19.28
CA ILE A 410 2.12 13.52 -18.44
C ILE A 410 3.11 12.69 -19.27
N ILE A 411 2.77 12.35 -20.52
CA ILE A 411 3.66 11.64 -21.44
C ILE A 411 4.92 12.48 -21.71
N ARG A 412 4.75 13.74 -22.12
CA ARG A 412 5.87 14.67 -22.35
C ARG A 412 6.72 14.87 -21.10
N LEU A 413 6.09 14.89 -19.92
CA LEU A 413 6.78 14.99 -18.63
C LEU A 413 7.59 13.73 -18.32
N GLY A 414 7.06 12.54 -18.61
CA GLY A 414 7.78 11.26 -18.44
C GLY A 414 9.00 11.16 -19.35
N GLU A 415 8.85 11.57 -20.62
CA GLU A 415 9.94 11.68 -21.59
C GLU A 415 11.03 12.64 -21.09
N SER A 416 10.64 13.85 -20.68
CA SER A 416 11.58 14.88 -20.21
C SER A 416 12.31 14.49 -18.91
N ARG A 417 11.63 13.77 -18.00
CA ARG A 417 12.23 13.30 -16.73
C ARG A 417 13.23 12.16 -16.94
N SER A 418 13.10 11.41 -18.03
CA SER A 418 14.05 10.34 -18.38
C SER A 418 15.39 10.89 -18.87
N GLU A 419 15.47 12.18 -19.21
CA GLU A 419 16.64 12.83 -19.82
C GLU A 419 17.44 13.74 -18.87
N ALA A 420 16.93 14.06 -17.68
CA ALA A 420 17.51 15.07 -16.79
C ALA A 420 18.42 14.50 -15.68
N VAL A 421 19.63 15.08 -15.53
CA VAL A 421 20.54 14.89 -14.37
C VAL A 421 20.53 16.13 -13.48
N LEU A 422 20.55 15.93 -12.17
CA LEU A 422 20.12 16.88 -11.13
C LEU A 422 21.19 17.83 -10.60
N ALA A 423 20.76 19.04 -10.25
CA ALA A 423 21.31 19.85 -9.17
C ALA A 423 20.14 20.33 -8.29
N ASP A 424 20.33 20.33 -6.97
CA ASP A 424 19.31 20.60 -5.94
C ASP A 424 19.56 21.95 -5.25
N ASP A 425 18.54 22.81 -5.09
CA ASP A 425 18.58 23.93 -4.13
C ASP A 425 17.17 24.26 -3.58
N PRO A 426 16.94 24.19 -2.26
CA PRO A 426 15.64 24.47 -1.66
C PRO A 426 15.57 25.90 -1.11
N ARG A 427 14.84 26.81 -1.77
CA ARG A 427 14.34 28.04 -1.13
C ARG A 427 12.83 28.19 -1.25
N ARG A 428 12.19 28.55 -0.12
CA ARG A 428 10.74 28.58 0.08
C ARG A 428 10.21 30.01 0.01
N ALA A 429 9.20 30.22 -0.82
CA ALA A 429 8.31 31.38 -0.73
C ALA A 429 7.22 31.15 0.32
N SER A 430 6.69 32.22 0.92
CA SER A 430 5.63 32.13 1.93
C SER A 430 4.26 31.85 1.27
N PRO A 431 3.41 30.95 1.82
CA PRO A 431 2.14 30.57 1.19
C PRO A 431 1.07 31.67 1.08
N GLU A 432 1.22 32.76 1.84
CA GLU A 432 0.14 33.71 2.11
C GLU A 432 0.02 34.82 1.04
N GLU A 433 1.07 35.05 0.24
CA GLU A 433 1.11 36.16 -0.73
C GLU A 433 0.19 35.97 -1.94
N TYR A 434 -0.10 34.73 -2.35
CA TYR A 434 -0.77 34.44 -3.64
C TYR A 434 -2.20 33.91 -3.51
N GLY A 435 -2.73 33.82 -2.29
CA GLY A 435 -4.08 33.26 -2.05
C GLY A 435 -5.18 34.02 -2.81
N GLY A 436 -5.15 35.35 -2.79
CA GLY A 436 -6.13 36.19 -3.50
C GLY A 436 -6.08 36.02 -5.01
N GLU A 437 -4.89 36.04 -5.61
CA GLU A 437 -4.70 35.86 -7.07
C GLU A 437 -5.17 34.47 -7.53
N ILE A 438 -4.90 33.43 -6.74
CA ILE A 438 -5.32 32.06 -7.08
C ILE A 438 -6.83 31.90 -6.97
N ALA A 439 -7.47 32.51 -5.97
CA ALA A 439 -8.92 32.55 -5.89
C ALA A 439 -9.52 33.21 -7.14
N GLU A 440 -8.97 34.35 -7.57
CA GLU A 440 -9.44 35.06 -8.76
C GLU A 440 -9.29 34.22 -10.04
N ILE A 441 -8.11 33.62 -10.23
CA ILE A 441 -7.80 32.76 -11.38
C ILE A 441 -8.77 31.58 -11.48
N PHE A 442 -8.92 30.79 -10.42
CA PHE A 442 -9.76 29.59 -10.44
C PHE A 442 -11.26 29.89 -10.37
N SER A 443 -11.65 31.08 -9.92
CA SER A 443 -13.06 31.51 -9.94
C SER A 443 -13.55 31.84 -11.34
N ASN A 444 -12.66 32.00 -12.31
CA ASN A 444 -13.06 32.17 -13.70
C ASN A 444 -13.77 30.90 -14.21
N ARG A 445 -14.98 31.08 -14.73
CA ARG A 445 -15.80 30.00 -15.30
C ARG A 445 -15.27 29.52 -16.65
N ASN A 446 -14.47 30.33 -17.32
CA ASN A 446 -13.76 29.94 -18.53
C ASN A 446 -12.42 29.32 -18.13
N ILE A 447 -12.28 28.01 -18.37
CA ILE A 447 -11.05 27.27 -18.08
C ILE A 447 -9.84 27.81 -18.84
N ARG A 448 -10.04 28.37 -20.05
CA ARG A 448 -8.94 28.95 -20.84
C ARG A 448 -8.33 30.16 -20.14
N ASP A 449 -9.18 31.06 -19.67
CA ASP A 449 -8.76 32.30 -19.02
C ASP A 449 -8.14 31.99 -17.65
N ALA A 450 -8.69 31.02 -16.92
CA ALA A 450 -8.09 30.51 -15.68
C ALA A 450 -6.69 29.93 -15.92
N LEU A 451 -6.50 29.11 -16.96
CA LEU A 451 -5.20 28.52 -17.25
C LEU A 451 -4.18 29.53 -17.78
N ALA A 452 -4.62 30.53 -18.55
CA ALA A 452 -3.76 31.63 -18.98
C ALA A 452 -3.28 32.46 -17.78
N GLY A 453 -4.18 32.82 -16.87
CA GLY A 453 -3.83 33.52 -15.62
C GLY A 453 -2.92 32.69 -14.72
N LEU A 454 -3.15 31.38 -14.64
CA LEU A 454 -2.28 30.45 -13.92
C LEU A 454 -0.88 30.38 -14.56
N GLN A 455 -0.79 30.30 -15.89
CA GLN A 455 0.48 30.29 -16.61
C GLN A 455 1.28 31.57 -16.34
N GLU A 456 0.63 32.74 -16.37
CA GLU A 456 1.25 34.02 -16.07
C GLU A 456 1.75 34.08 -14.62
N LEU A 457 0.90 33.67 -13.66
CA LEU A 457 1.27 33.60 -12.25
C LEU A 457 2.47 32.68 -12.03
N LEU A 458 2.44 31.45 -12.58
CA LEU A 458 3.53 30.50 -12.42
C LEU A 458 4.82 30.99 -13.10
N SER A 459 4.72 31.62 -14.27
CA SER A 459 5.86 32.24 -14.97
C SER A 459 6.49 33.37 -14.14
N ARG A 460 5.68 34.26 -13.55
CA ARG A 460 6.16 35.33 -12.65
C ARG A 460 6.85 34.75 -11.42
N ILE A 461 6.26 33.71 -10.84
CA ILE A 461 6.81 32.98 -9.69
C ILE A 461 8.17 32.36 -10.04
N VAL A 462 8.32 31.74 -11.20
CA VAL A 462 9.61 31.17 -11.65
C VAL A 462 10.65 32.27 -11.88
N ALA A 463 10.30 33.32 -12.65
CA ALA A 463 11.22 34.41 -13.00
C ALA A 463 11.76 35.19 -11.78
N SER A 464 10.97 35.31 -10.70
CA SER A 464 11.41 35.98 -9.46
C SER A 464 12.61 35.32 -8.77
N ASN A 465 12.87 34.03 -9.02
CA ASN A 465 14.02 33.33 -8.44
C ASN A 465 15.33 33.57 -9.21
N ASP A 466 15.26 33.73 -10.53
CA ASP A 466 16.45 33.95 -11.36
C ASP A 466 17.12 35.30 -11.04
N SER A 467 16.31 36.32 -10.70
CA SER A 467 16.81 37.63 -10.27
C SER A 467 17.52 37.61 -8.91
N ASP A 468 17.10 36.75 -7.99
CA ASP A 468 17.74 36.62 -6.66
C ASP A 468 19.09 35.89 -6.73
N HIS A 469 19.28 35.03 -7.75
CA HIS A 469 20.55 34.36 -8.03
C HIS A 469 21.63 35.30 -8.58
N GLU A 470 21.27 36.37 -9.30
CA GLU A 470 22.24 37.39 -9.75
C GLU A 470 22.65 38.36 -8.62
N ALA A 471 21.74 38.65 -7.67
CA ALA A 471 22.01 39.57 -6.58
C ALA A 471 22.97 39.03 -5.49
N THR A 472 23.04 37.70 -5.31
CA THR A 472 23.93 37.06 -4.33
C THR A 472 25.32 36.68 -4.88
N ARG A 473 25.60 36.97 -6.16
CA ARG A 473 26.87 36.68 -6.84
C ARG A 473 27.83 37.88 -6.93
N ARG A 474 27.61 38.95 -6.16
CA ARG A 474 28.50 40.12 -6.11
C ARG A 474 29.23 40.25 -4.79
#